data_AF-A0ABD3SQQ6-F1
#
_entry.id   AF-A0ABD3SQQ6-F1
#
_cell.length_a   1.000
_cell.length_b   1.000
_cell.length_c   1.000
_cell.angle_alpha   90.00
_cell.angle_beta   90.00
_cell.angle_gamma   90.00
#
_symmetry.space_group_name_H-M   'P 1'
#
loop_
_entity.id
_entity.type
_entity.pdbx_description
1 polymer ?
#
loop_
_entity_poly.entity_id
_entity_poly.type
_entity_poly.pdbx_seq_one_letter_code
_entity_poly.pdbx_strand_id
1 'polypeptide(L)'
;MHAHLRNRGGGLDFADTKTLLAERDGEWDTSEVPQIYFNRVEKAIQGLTRAGINSDLNERRDMALYYLKASGEFDAAVREWEMRPAASKTWQNIKTFISAEYAKENKQNKLTAKSFKANMIEEQAEATEELIAALTEKHTQQMEALIKSTTEAMKEMMSLIKSEKKEPTKQSDEEKKKKREEQRKKYNDAPVCKNCGKKHPNKAEDDCWELEKNKASRPANWKSTKST
;
A
#
# COMPACT_ATOMS: atom_id res chain seq x y z
N MET A 1 -20.74 -38.47 0.47
CA MET A 1 -20.51 -37.29 -0.40
C MET A 1 -19.02 -36.96 -0.50
N HIS A 2 -18.19 -37.88 -1.00
CA HIS A 2 -16.75 -37.66 -1.27
C HIS A 2 -16.50 -37.29 -2.75
N ALA A 3 -17.44 -36.58 -3.39
CA ALA A 3 -17.31 -36.15 -4.78
C ALA A 3 -16.75 -34.72 -4.94
N HIS A 4 -16.73 -33.91 -3.87
CA HIS A 4 -16.28 -32.52 -3.92
C HIS A 4 -14.74 -32.35 -3.96
N LEU A 5 -13.97 -33.42 -3.80
CA LEU A 5 -12.50 -33.38 -3.74
C LEU A 5 -11.79 -33.71 -5.06
N ARG A 6 -12.53 -33.92 -6.15
CA ARG A 6 -11.96 -34.51 -7.38
C ARG A 6 -11.79 -33.56 -8.57
N ASN A 7 -11.78 -32.24 -8.36
CA ASN A 7 -11.27 -31.25 -9.33
C ASN A 7 -10.37 -30.23 -8.64
N ARG A 8 -9.07 -30.56 -8.51
CA ARG A 8 -8.03 -29.58 -8.19
C ARG A 8 -7.88 -28.64 -9.40
N GLY A 9 -8.41 -27.43 -9.27
CA GLY A 9 -8.39 -26.36 -10.27
C GLY A 9 -9.60 -25.41 -10.24
N GLY A 10 -10.57 -25.60 -9.33
CA GLY A 10 -11.79 -24.80 -9.27
C GLY A 10 -11.58 -23.42 -8.65
N GLY A 11 -11.98 -22.37 -9.37
CA GLY A 11 -12.12 -21.04 -8.78
C GLY A 11 -13.17 -21.03 -7.65
N LEU A 12 -13.19 -19.95 -6.87
CA LEU A 12 -14.23 -19.68 -5.87
C LEU A 12 -15.61 -19.92 -6.47
N ASP A 13 -16.39 -20.82 -5.87
CA ASP A 13 -17.77 -21.05 -6.31
C ASP A 13 -18.74 -20.04 -5.67
N PHE A 14 -20.04 -20.17 -5.99
CA PHE A 14 -21.06 -19.26 -5.47
C PHE A 14 -21.27 -19.42 -3.95
N ALA A 15 -21.01 -20.60 -3.39
CA ALA A 15 -21.15 -20.88 -1.96
C ALA A 15 -19.97 -20.27 -1.19
N ASP A 16 -18.75 -20.39 -1.72
CA ASP A 16 -17.56 -19.73 -1.18
C ASP A 16 -17.74 -18.20 -1.18
N THR A 17 -18.21 -17.65 -2.31
CA THR A 17 -18.47 -16.21 -2.45
C THR A 17 -19.47 -15.71 -1.40
N LYS A 18 -20.59 -16.44 -1.22
CA LYS A 18 -21.60 -16.10 -0.22
C LYS A 18 -21.02 -16.15 1.21
N THR A 19 -20.17 -17.13 1.49
CA THR A 19 -19.51 -17.28 2.80
C THR A 19 -18.58 -16.10 3.07
N LEU A 20 -17.75 -15.71 2.10
CA LEU A 20 -16.87 -14.54 2.25
C LEU A 20 -17.64 -13.23 2.44
N LEU A 21 -18.76 -13.05 1.74
CA LEU A 21 -19.63 -11.89 1.97
C LEU A 21 -20.14 -11.87 3.42
N ALA A 22 -20.61 -13.01 3.93
CA ALA A 22 -21.05 -13.12 5.32
C ALA A 22 -19.92 -12.87 6.33
N GLU A 23 -18.70 -13.34 6.07
CA GLU A 23 -17.53 -13.07 6.94
C GLU A 23 -17.13 -11.59 6.92
N ARG A 24 -17.18 -10.94 5.75
CA ARG A 24 -16.88 -9.51 5.57
C ARG A 24 -17.93 -8.62 6.25
N ASP A 25 -19.20 -9.00 6.16
CA ASP A 25 -20.35 -8.20 6.60
C ASP A 25 -20.84 -8.59 7.99
N GLY A 26 -20.26 -9.63 8.59
CA GLY A 26 -20.58 -10.05 9.94
C GLY A 26 -20.40 -8.93 10.95
N GLU A 27 -21.21 -8.99 12.01
CA GLU A 27 -21.16 -8.02 13.10
C GLU A 27 -19.79 -8.05 13.81
N TRP A 28 -19.41 -6.90 14.37
CA TRP A 28 -18.25 -6.80 15.24
C TRP A 28 -18.71 -6.81 16.70
N ASP A 29 -18.21 -7.77 17.47
CA ASP A 29 -18.28 -7.72 18.93
C ASP A 29 -17.20 -6.75 19.44
N THR A 30 -17.61 -5.56 19.89
CA THR A 30 -16.67 -4.52 20.34
C THR A 30 -15.91 -4.90 21.62
N SER A 31 -16.33 -5.95 22.33
CA SER A 31 -15.56 -6.49 23.45
C SER A 31 -14.34 -7.29 22.98
N GLU A 32 -14.36 -7.80 21.74
CA GLU A 32 -13.25 -8.53 21.15
C GLU A 32 -12.10 -7.59 20.74
N VAL A 33 -10.88 -8.12 20.70
CA VAL A 33 -9.71 -7.34 20.24
C VAL A 33 -9.95 -6.90 18.79
N PRO A 34 -9.87 -5.59 18.45
CA PRO A 34 -10.23 -5.09 17.12
C PRO A 34 -9.51 -5.77 15.96
N GLN A 35 -8.29 -6.26 16.20
CA GLN A 35 -7.49 -6.98 15.21
C GLN A 35 -8.18 -8.26 14.72
N ILE A 36 -8.99 -8.92 15.54
CA ILE A 36 -9.74 -10.13 15.15
C ILE A 36 -10.74 -9.77 14.06
N TYR A 37 -11.58 -8.76 14.31
CA TYR A 37 -12.53 -8.22 13.34
C TYR A 37 -11.85 -7.77 12.04
N PHE A 38 -10.81 -6.92 12.14
CA PHE A 38 -10.14 -6.42 10.95
C PHE A 38 -9.49 -7.53 10.14
N ASN A 39 -8.85 -8.52 10.78
CA ASN A 39 -8.27 -9.65 10.08
C ASN A 39 -9.33 -10.50 9.38
N ARG A 40 -10.50 -10.70 9.98
CA ARG A 40 -11.64 -11.40 9.35
C ARG A 40 -12.09 -10.66 8.09
N VAL A 41 -12.37 -9.36 8.23
CA VAL A 41 -12.83 -8.51 7.12
C VAL A 41 -11.79 -8.46 5.99
N GLU A 42 -10.50 -8.29 6.30
CA GLU A 42 -9.44 -8.20 5.29
C GLU A 42 -9.21 -9.52 4.55
N LYS A 43 -9.25 -10.65 5.25
CA LYS A 43 -9.17 -11.97 4.61
C LYS A 43 -10.35 -12.19 3.66
N ALA A 44 -11.55 -11.80 4.08
CA ALA A 44 -12.75 -11.90 3.27
C ALA A 44 -12.68 -10.99 2.02
N ILE A 45 -12.25 -9.73 2.18
CA ILE A 45 -12.02 -8.80 1.06
C ILE A 45 -11.01 -9.39 0.07
N GLN A 46 -9.89 -9.94 0.54
CA GLN A 46 -8.90 -10.56 -0.35
C GLN A 46 -9.48 -11.74 -1.12
N GLY A 47 -10.30 -12.58 -0.49
CA GLY A 47 -11.01 -13.67 -1.16
C GLY A 47 -11.96 -13.16 -2.24
N LEU A 48 -12.77 -12.15 -1.92
CA LEU A 48 -13.72 -11.54 -2.86
C LEU A 48 -13.02 -10.88 -4.04
N THR A 49 -11.90 -10.20 -3.82
CA THR A 49 -11.10 -9.61 -4.91
C THR A 49 -10.57 -10.69 -5.87
N ARG A 50 -10.18 -11.88 -5.37
CA ARG A 50 -9.78 -13.00 -6.24
C ARG A 50 -10.96 -13.55 -7.06
N ALA A 51 -12.18 -13.39 -6.57
CA ALA A 51 -13.42 -13.71 -7.30
C ALA A 51 -13.91 -12.55 -8.20
N GLY A 52 -13.15 -11.45 -8.31
CA GLY A 52 -13.53 -10.28 -9.13
C GLY A 52 -14.57 -9.36 -8.48
N ILE A 53 -14.84 -9.53 -7.19
CA ILE A 53 -15.79 -8.72 -6.43
C ILE A 53 -15.02 -7.69 -5.60
N ASN A 54 -15.14 -6.43 -5.98
CA ASN A 54 -14.54 -5.32 -5.24
C ASN A 54 -15.38 -4.98 -4.01
N SER A 55 -14.71 -4.79 -2.87
CA SER A 55 -15.33 -4.28 -1.63
C SER A 55 -14.97 -2.82 -1.45
N ASP A 56 -15.95 -1.97 -1.12
CA ASP A 56 -15.71 -0.55 -0.87
C ASP A 56 -15.11 -0.34 0.52
N LEU A 57 -13.86 0.13 0.57
CA LEU A 57 -13.15 0.40 1.81
C LEU A 57 -13.73 1.57 2.61
N ASN A 58 -14.43 2.52 1.98
CA ASN A 58 -15.15 3.58 2.70
C ASN A 58 -16.33 3.00 3.48
N GLU A 59 -17.12 2.14 2.82
CA GLU A 59 -18.22 1.43 3.46
C GLU A 59 -17.72 0.57 4.62
N ARG A 60 -16.62 -0.16 4.43
CA ARG A 60 -16.03 -0.98 5.51
C ARG A 60 -15.56 -0.15 6.70
N ARG A 61 -14.93 1.00 6.44
CA ARG A 61 -14.54 1.97 7.48
C ARG A 61 -15.77 2.45 8.25
N ASP A 62 -16.83 2.82 7.54
CA ASP A 62 -18.05 3.36 8.15
C ASP A 62 -18.79 2.30 8.99
N MET A 63 -18.76 1.02 8.56
CA MET A 63 -19.25 -0.09 9.39
C MET A 63 -18.44 -0.27 10.67
N ALA A 64 -17.10 -0.19 10.61
CA ALA A 64 -16.27 -0.29 11.82
C ALA A 64 -16.56 0.84 12.81
N LEU A 65 -16.77 2.06 12.31
CA LEU A 65 -17.18 3.21 13.12
C LEU A 65 -18.58 3.07 13.70
N TYR A 66 -19.51 2.51 12.93
CA TYR A 66 -20.87 2.24 13.40
C TYR A 66 -20.85 1.32 14.62
N TYR A 67 -20.12 0.19 14.56
CA TYR A 67 -20.02 -0.73 15.70
C TYR A 67 -19.35 -0.06 16.90
N LEU A 68 -18.27 0.68 16.68
CA LEU A 68 -17.58 1.42 17.74
C LEU A 68 -18.48 2.44 18.44
N LYS A 69 -19.34 3.13 17.68
CA LYS A 69 -20.33 4.08 18.21
C LYS A 69 -21.48 3.36 18.93
N ALA A 70 -21.91 2.22 18.41
CA ALA A 70 -22.99 1.42 18.98
C ALA A 70 -22.63 0.81 20.35
N SER A 71 -21.33 0.63 20.65
CA SER A 71 -20.92 0.18 22.00
C SER A 71 -21.16 1.23 23.07
N GLY A 72 -21.19 2.52 22.71
CA GLY A 72 -21.33 3.66 23.64
C GLY A 72 -20.08 3.96 24.48
N GLU A 73 -19.07 3.10 24.46
CA GLU A 73 -17.83 3.24 25.25
C GLU A 73 -16.85 4.25 24.62
N PHE A 74 -16.95 4.44 23.31
CA PHE A 74 -15.98 5.21 22.51
C PHE A 74 -16.55 6.50 21.92
N ASP A 75 -17.65 7.06 22.45
CA ASP A 75 -18.34 8.22 21.89
C ASP A 75 -17.42 9.44 21.64
N ALA A 76 -16.50 9.72 22.58
CA ALA A 76 -15.52 10.79 22.44
C ALA A 76 -14.54 10.54 21.29
N ALA A 77 -14.05 9.30 21.17
CA ALA A 77 -13.16 8.87 20.10
C ALA A 77 -13.87 8.93 18.74
N VAL A 78 -15.11 8.47 18.64
CA VAL A 78 -15.91 8.55 17.41
C VAL A 78 -16.07 10.00 16.96
N ARG A 79 -16.38 10.94 17.88
CA ARG A 79 -16.44 12.37 17.55
C ARG A 79 -15.11 12.93 17.05
N GLU A 80 -13.99 12.56 17.67
CA GLU A 80 -12.67 12.97 17.21
C GLU A 80 -12.41 12.48 15.78
N TRP A 81 -12.76 11.22 15.50
CA TRP A 81 -12.64 10.66 14.15
C TRP A 81 -13.52 11.39 13.13
N GLU A 82 -14.78 11.70 13.47
CA GLU A 82 -15.72 12.42 12.61
C GLU A 82 -15.19 13.82 12.22
N MET A 83 -14.38 14.47 13.07
CA MET A 83 -13.76 15.77 12.78
C MET A 83 -12.51 15.70 11.88
N ARG A 84 -11.98 14.51 11.59
CA ARG A 84 -10.77 14.37 10.77
C ARG A 84 -11.03 14.80 9.30
N PRO A 85 -10.01 15.33 8.61
CA PRO A 85 -10.12 15.63 7.17
C PRO A 85 -10.54 14.42 6.35
N ALA A 86 -11.35 14.62 5.30
CA ALA A 86 -11.82 13.52 4.46
C ALA A 86 -10.67 12.66 3.89
N ALA A 87 -9.54 13.28 3.53
CA ALA A 87 -8.37 12.60 3.01
C ALA A 87 -7.69 11.65 4.02
N SER A 88 -7.87 11.86 5.33
CA SER A 88 -7.31 10.99 6.36
C SER A 88 -8.29 9.93 6.87
N LYS A 89 -9.56 10.00 6.46
CA LYS A 89 -10.58 8.98 6.76
C LYS A 89 -10.41 7.76 5.85
N THR A 90 -9.30 7.06 5.97
CA THR A 90 -9.02 5.85 5.17
C THR A 90 -9.22 4.58 6.00
N TRP A 91 -9.39 3.44 5.32
CA TRP A 91 -9.47 2.12 5.97
C TRP A 91 -8.24 1.83 6.86
N GLN A 92 -7.05 2.17 6.38
CA GLN A 92 -5.80 1.95 7.10
C GLN A 92 -5.75 2.80 8.37
N ASN A 93 -6.18 4.06 8.29
CA ASN A 93 -6.14 4.97 9.43
C ASN A 93 -7.20 4.60 10.48
N ILE A 94 -8.38 4.11 10.10
CA ILE A 94 -9.40 3.71 11.09
C ILE A 94 -8.94 2.49 11.90
N LYS A 95 -8.25 1.54 11.26
CA LYS A 95 -7.65 0.39 11.97
C LYS A 95 -6.70 0.86 13.06
N THR A 96 -5.74 1.70 12.69
CA THR A 96 -4.76 2.25 13.64
C THR A 96 -5.43 3.05 14.76
N PHE A 97 -6.43 3.87 14.41
CA PHE A 97 -7.19 4.66 15.37
C PHE A 97 -7.90 3.76 16.39
N ILE A 98 -8.72 2.82 15.93
CA ILE A 98 -9.50 1.92 16.79
C ILE A 98 -8.57 1.06 17.68
N SER A 99 -7.50 0.50 17.12
CA SER A 99 -6.52 -0.26 17.92
C SER A 99 -5.87 0.60 19.02
N ALA A 100 -5.61 1.88 18.75
CA ALA A 100 -5.03 2.79 19.72
C ALA A 100 -6.02 3.15 20.84
N GLU A 101 -7.28 3.45 20.49
CA GLU A 101 -8.32 3.76 21.48
C GLU A 101 -8.63 2.55 22.37
N TYR A 102 -8.77 1.37 21.79
CA TYR A 102 -8.97 0.13 22.56
C TYR A 102 -7.79 -0.15 23.50
N ALA A 103 -6.55 0.10 23.07
CA ALA A 103 -5.38 -0.05 23.93
C ALA A 103 -5.31 1.00 25.06
N LYS A 104 -5.81 2.22 24.83
CA LYS A 104 -5.91 3.25 25.88
C LYS A 104 -6.95 2.87 26.92
N GLU A 105 -8.13 2.43 26.49
CA GLU A 105 -9.20 2.03 27.40
C GLU A 105 -8.80 0.80 28.22
N ASN A 106 -8.20 -0.22 27.59
CA ASN A 106 -7.75 -1.39 28.34
C ASN A 106 -6.62 -1.06 29.33
N LYS A 107 -5.74 -0.09 29.02
CA LYS A 107 -4.78 0.45 29.98
C LYS A 107 -5.45 1.20 31.12
N GLN A 108 -6.46 2.02 30.83
CA GLN A 108 -7.23 2.74 31.82
C GLN A 108 -7.99 1.77 32.74
N ASN A 109 -8.66 0.76 32.18
CA ASN A 109 -9.34 -0.31 32.90
C ASN A 109 -8.35 -1.14 33.74
N LYS A 110 -7.14 -1.39 33.24
CA LYS A 110 -6.06 -2.02 34.03
C LYS A 110 -5.60 -1.12 35.18
N LEU A 111 -5.50 0.20 34.98
CA LEU A 111 -5.09 1.14 36.03
C LEU A 111 -6.18 1.31 37.09
N THR A 112 -7.46 1.37 36.71
CA THR A 112 -8.59 1.39 37.65
C THR A 112 -8.76 0.06 38.35
N ALA A 113 -8.58 -1.07 37.67
CA ALA A 113 -8.55 -2.39 38.32
C ALA A 113 -7.34 -2.54 39.26
N LYS A 114 -6.17 -1.98 38.90
CA LYS A 114 -4.99 -1.94 39.77
C LYS A 114 -5.18 -1.00 40.96
N SER A 115 -5.83 0.14 40.83
CA SER A 115 -6.15 1.00 41.99
C SER A 115 -7.19 0.36 42.90
N PHE A 116 -8.17 -0.36 42.32
CA PHE A 116 -9.14 -1.13 43.09
C PHE A 116 -8.50 -2.34 43.79
N LYS A 117 -7.56 -3.04 43.13
CA LYS A 117 -6.78 -4.16 43.68
C LYS A 117 -5.64 -3.74 44.61
N ALA A 118 -5.05 -2.56 44.45
CA ALA A 118 -4.08 -2.01 45.39
C ALA A 118 -4.71 -1.73 46.76
N ASN A 119 -6.04 -1.50 46.80
CA ASN A 119 -6.82 -1.49 48.04
C ASN A 119 -7.14 -2.91 48.58
N MET A 120 -6.80 -3.98 47.85
CA MET A 120 -7.09 -5.39 48.18
C MET A 120 -5.93 -6.34 47.80
N ILE A 121 -4.81 -6.20 48.51
CA ILE A 121 -3.86 -7.29 48.85
C ILE A 121 -2.95 -7.81 47.71
N GLU A 122 -1.66 -7.63 48.01
CA GLU A 122 -0.39 -8.03 47.38
C GLU A 122 -0.28 -9.56 47.19
N GLU A 123 0.67 -10.05 46.37
CA GLU A 123 1.18 -11.45 46.34
C GLU A 123 0.70 -12.46 45.25
N GLN A 124 0.03 -12.05 44.16
CA GLN A 124 -0.25 -12.99 43.04
C GLN A 124 -0.09 -12.45 41.61
N ALA A 125 0.64 -11.34 41.42
CA ALA A 125 0.78 -10.69 40.11
C ALA A 125 2.08 -11.04 39.35
N GLU A 126 3.15 -11.47 40.02
CA GLU A 126 4.48 -11.58 39.39
C GLU A 126 4.55 -12.61 38.26
N ALA A 127 3.89 -13.77 38.40
CA ALA A 127 4.00 -14.87 37.44
C ALA A 127 3.34 -14.61 36.06
N THR A 128 2.48 -13.58 35.95
CA THR A 128 1.79 -13.24 34.68
C THR A 128 2.30 -11.95 34.04
N GLU A 129 2.92 -11.07 34.82
CA GLU A 129 3.58 -9.87 34.30
C GLU A 129 4.84 -10.21 33.50
N GLU A 130 5.57 -11.27 33.88
CA GLU A 130 6.78 -11.72 33.17
C GLU A 130 6.49 -12.29 31.77
N LEU A 131 5.36 -13.00 31.60
CA LEU A 131 4.94 -13.56 30.29
C LEU A 131 4.46 -12.48 29.30
N ILE A 132 3.78 -11.44 29.79
CA ILE A 132 3.27 -10.34 28.95
C ILE A 132 4.39 -9.34 28.62
N ALA A 133 5.30 -9.10 29.56
CA ALA A 133 6.53 -8.35 29.31
C ALA A 133 7.36 -9.06 28.23
N ALA A 134 7.60 -10.38 28.39
CA ALA A 134 8.30 -11.18 27.39
C ALA A 134 7.60 -11.18 26.02
N LEU A 135 6.26 -11.20 25.97
CA LEU A 135 5.52 -11.17 24.70
C LEU A 135 5.58 -9.79 24.02
N THR A 136 5.47 -8.70 24.79
CA THR A 136 5.55 -7.32 24.28
C THR A 136 6.95 -6.98 23.85
N GLU A 137 7.95 -7.41 24.62
CA GLU A 137 9.37 -7.27 24.29
C GLU A 137 9.69 -8.09 23.03
N LYS A 138 9.22 -9.34 22.92
CA LYS A 138 9.38 -10.14 21.70
C LYS A 138 8.71 -9.50 20.49
N HIS A 139 7.52 -8.93 20.61
CA HIS A 139 6.85 -8.24 19.50
C HIS A 139 7.58 -6.94 19.12
N THR A 140 8.15 -6.22 20.09
CA THR A 140 8.97 -5.02 19.85
C THR A 140 10.29 -5.40 19.19
N GLN A 141 10.97 -6.44 19.67
CA GLN A 141 12.17 -7.00 19.05
C GLN A 141 11.88 -7.53 17.65
N GLN A 142 10.71 -8.12 17.39
CA GLN A 142 10.28 -8.54 16.06
C GLN A 142 10.03 -7.33 15.14
N MET A 143 9.41 -6.26 15.62
CA MET A 143 9.24 -5.02 14.86
C MET A 143 10.59 -4.34 14.60
N GLU A 144 11.48 -4.27 15.59
CA GLU A 144 12.83 -3.74 15.43
C GLU A 144 13.68 -4.59 14.49
N ALA A 145 13.57 -5.93 14.56
CA ALA A 145 14.24 -6.84 13.65
C ALA A 145 13.66 -6.73 12.23
N LEU A 146 12.34 -6.54 12.10
CA LEU A 146 11.69 -6.29 10.82
C LEU A 146 12.12 -4.95 10.24
N ILE A 147 12.19 -3.89 11.06
CA ILE A 147 12.67 -2.55 10.66
C ILE A 147 14.15 -2.60 10.31
N LYS A 148 14.98 -3.30 11.08
CA LYS A 148 16.40 -3.53 10.77
C LYS A 148 16.55 -4.32 9.49
N SER A 149 15.81 -5.42 9.32
CA SER A 149 15.80 -6.22 8.11
C SER A 149 15.31 -5.43 6.90
N THR A 150 14.27 -4.59 7.03
CA THR A 150 13.80 -3.74 5.92
C THR A 150 14.71 -2.56 5.65
N THR A 151 15.36 -1.99 6.65
CA THR A 151 16.36 -0.92 6.46
C THR A 151 17.66 -1.47 5.90
N GLU A 152 18.09 -2.67 6.31
CA GLU A 152 19.19 -3.42 5.71
C GLU A 152 18.84 -3.88 4.30
N ALA A 153 17.63 -4.38 4.04
CA ALA A 153 17.17 -4.70 2.70
C ALA A 153 17.04 -3.46 1.83
N MET A 154 16.63 -2.30 2.38
CA MET A 154 16.66 -1.02 1.66
C MET A 154 18.09 -0.53 1.43
N LYS A 155 19.02 -0.80 2.36
CA LYS A 155 20.44 -0.45 2.23
C LYS A 155 21.16 -1.39 1.26
N GLU A 156 20.83 -2.67 1.25
CA GLU A 156 21.23 -3.65 0.24
C GLU A 156 20.58 -3.30 -1.08
N MET A 157 19.30 -2.92 -1.13
CA MET A 157 18.64 -2.47 -2.36
C MET A 157 19.26 -1.15 -2.86
N MET A 158 19.64 -0.22 -1.99
CA MET A 158 20.41 0.97 -2.37
C MET A 158 21.84 0.64 -2.78
N SER A 159 22.48 -0.34 -2.14
CA SER A 159 23.81 -0.84 -2.48
C SER A 159 23.79 -1.58 -3.81
N LEU A 160 22.74 -2.36 -4.06
CA LEU A 160 22.35 -3.01 -5.29
C LEU A 160 21.93 -1.97 -6.32
N ILE A 161 21.30 -0.84 -6.00
CA ILE A 161 21.10 0.24 -6.98
C ILE A 161 22.41 1.01 -7.21
N LYS A 162 23.38 0.92 -6.29
CA LYS A 162 24.73 1.48 -6.40
C LYS A 162 25.72 0.49 -7.03
N SER A 163 25.39 -0.80 -7.13
CA SER A 163 26.12 -1.88 -7.82
C SER A 163 25.38 -2.47 -9.04
N GLU A 164 24.11 -2.12 -9.23
CA GLU A 164 23.20 -2.17 -10.40
C GLU A 164 22.97 -0.77 -11.00
N LYS A 165 23.63 0.26 -10.44
CA LYS A 165 24.72 0.79 -11.24
C LYS A 165 25.62 -0.42 -11.52
N LYS A 166 25.24 -1.14 -12.59
CA LYS A 166 26.12 -1.24 -13.74
C LYS A 166 27.07 -0.08 -13.55
N GLU A 167 28.36 -0.36 -13.34
CA GLU A 167 29.36 0.48 -13.97
C GLU A 167 28.69 1.06 -15.20
N PRO A 168 28.50 2.39 -15.36
CA PRO A 168 27.93 2.88 -16.61
C PRO A 168 28.79 2.20 -17.62
N THR A 169 28.25 1.18 -18.34
CA THR A 169 29.09 0.08 -18.82
C THR A 169 30.22 0.85 -19.43
N LYS A 170 31.45 0.65 -18.95
CA LYS A 170 32.54 1.03 -19.81
C LYS A 170 32.39 0.02 -20.95
N GLN A 171 31.35 0.19 -21.79
CA GLN A 171 31.49 0.39 -23.20
C GLN A 171 32.87 0.97 -23.27
N SER A 172 33.80 0.12 -23.68
CA SER A 172 35.15 0.56 -23.98
C SER A 172 34.99 1.87 -24.76
N ASP A 173 35.95 2.77 -24.64
CA ASP A 173 35.86 4.03 -25.38
C ASP A 173 35.49 3.79 -26.88
N GLU A 174 35.80 2.60 -27.38
CA GLU A 174 35.38 2.04 -28.66
C GLU A 174 33.89 1.71 -28.85
N GLU A 175 33.16 1.16 -27.87
CA GLU A 175 31.71 0.97 -27.98
C GLU A 175 30.93 2.28 -27.89
N LYS A 176 31.39 3.25 -27.07
CA LYS A 176 30.80 4.60 -27.03
C LYS A 176 31.06 5.36 -28.32
N LYS A 177 32.27 5.25 -28.86
CA LYS A 177 32.67 5.83 -30.14
C LYS A 177 31.87 5.21 -31.29
N LYS A 178 31.72 3.88 -31.33
CA LYS A 178 30.90 3.18 -32.33
C LYS A 178 29.43 3.61 -32.28
N LYS A 179 28.83 3.73 -31.09
CA LYS A 179 27.44 4.22 -30.93
C LYS A 179 27.27 5.68 -31.35
N ARG A 180 28.25 6.54 -31.05
CA ARG A 180 28.26 7.95 -31.46
C ARG A 180 28.45 8.10 -32.97
N GLU A 181 29.30 7.29 -33.58
CA GLU A 181 29.48 7.21 -35.03
C GLU A 181 28.23 6.69 -35.74
N GLU A 182 27.58 5.65 -35.19
CA GLU A 182 26.33 5.13 -35.73
C GLU A 182 25.20 6.15 -35.64
N GLN A 183 25.11 6.90 -34.53
CA GLN A 183 24.14 7.98 -34.37
C GLN A 183 24.42 9.18 -35.30
N ARG A 184 25.70 9.49 -35.55
CA ARG A 184 26.12 10.47 -36.56
C ARG A 184 25.79 10.03 -37.98
N LYS A 185 26.03 8.76 -38.32
CA LYS A 185 25.64 8.18 -39.62
C LYS A 185 24.13 8.24 -39.82
N LYS A 186 23.34 7.77 -38.85
CA LYS A 186 21.88 7.89 -38.88
C LYS A 186 21.41 9.33 -39.08
N TYR A 187 22.09 10.31 -38.47
CA TYR A 187 21.78 11.72 -38.68
C TYR A 187 22.17 12.24 -40.06
N ASN A 188 23.32 11.83 -40.60
CA ASN A 188 23.78 12.24 -41.91
C ASN A 188 22.94 11.62 -43.04
N ASP A 189 22.56 10.36 -42.90
CA ASP A 189 21.78 9.60 -43.88
C ASP A 189 20.27 9.93 -43.84
N ALA A 190 19.80 10.53 -42.74
CA ALA A 190 18.42 10.95 -42.63
C ALA A 190 18.07 12.01 -43.70
N PRO A 191 16.92 11.85 -44.40
CA PRO A 191 16.45 12.86 -45.33
C PRO A 191 16.13 14.16 -44.60
N VAL A 192 16.34 15.28 -45.30
CA VAL A 192 15.93 16.59 -44.81
C VAL A 192 14.41 16.66 -44.91
N CYS A 193 13.75 16.93 -43.79
CA CYS A 193 12.30 17.02 -43.77
C CYS A 193 11.82 18.22 -44.59
N LYS A 194 10.93 17.98 -45.54
CA LYS A 194 10.34 19.03 -46.41
C LYS A 194 9.54 20.08 -45.65
N ASN A 195 9.02 19.74 -44.47
CA ASN A 195 8.14 20.61 -43.69
C ASN A 195 8.88 21.65 -42.85
N CYS A 196 10.08 21.33 -42.34
CA CYS A 196 10.81 22.19 -41.41
C CYS A 196 12.28 22.45 -41.80
N GLY A 197 12.78 21.80 -42.86
CA GLY A 197 14.16 21.94 -43.33
C GLY A 197 15.22 21.28 -42.43
N LYS A 198 14.83 20.55 -41.39
CA LYS A 198 15.74 19.87 -40.46
C LYS A 198 15.71 18.35 -40.66
N LYS A 199 16.79 17.67 -40.30
CA LYS A 199 16.87 16.20 -40.32
C LYS A 199 16.29 15.63 -39.04
N HIS A 200 15.46 14.60 -39.19
CA HIS A 200 14.82 13.91 -38.06
C HIS A 200 15.00 12.40 -38.20
N PRO A 201 16.13 11.83 -37.75
CA PRO A 201 16.46 10.43 -38.04
C PRO A 201 15.49 9.40 -37.45
N ASN A 202 14.72 9.80 -36.44
CA ASN A 202 13.83 8.93 -35.69
C ASN A 202 12.35 9.34 -35.81
N LYS A 203 12.00 10.22 -36.78
CA LYS A 203 10.63 10.71 -36.98
C LYS A 203 10.29 10.73 -38.46
N ALA A 204 9.09 10.28 -38.82
CA ALA A 204 8.59 10.39 -40.17
C ALA A 204 8.30 11.85 -40.53
N GLU A 205 8.26 12.18 -41.83
CA GLU A 205 7.94 13.55 -42.27
C GLU A 205 6.54 14.00 -41.82
N ASP A 206 5.61 13.06 -41.70
CA ASP A 206 4.24 13.27 -41.22
C ASP A 206 4.15 13.58 -39.73
N ASP A 207 5.18 13.28 -38.94
CA ASP A 207 5.26 13.59 -37.52
C ASP A 207 5.89 14.97 -37.27
N CYS A 208 6.16 15.73 -38.33
CA CYS A 208 6.81 17.02 -38.20
C CYS A 208 5.91 18.02 -37.45
N TRP A 209 6.45 18.66 -36.41
CA TRP A 209 5.72 19.65 -35.60
C TRP A 209 5.34 20.93 -36.34
N GLU A 210 5.94 21.20 -37.51
CA GLU A 210 5.51 22.29 -38.41
C GLU A 210 4.16 21.99 -39.10
N LEU A 211 3.70 20.74 -39.08
CA LEU A 211 2.39 20.39 -39.60
C LEU A 211 1.30 20.76 -38.60
N GLU A 212 0.21 21.33 -39.12
CA GLU A 212 -0.96 21.76 -38.36
C GLU A 212 -1.59 20.62 -37.54
N LYS A 213 -1.63 19.41 -38.11
CA LYS A 213 -2.13 18.19 -37.44
C LYS A 213 -1.34 17.83 -36.16
N ASN A 214 -0.09 18.30 -36.04
CA ASN A 214 0.80 17.95 -34.92
C ASN A 214 0.91 19.08 -33.87
N LYS A 215 0.03 20.09 -33.94
CA LYS A 215 0.01 21.23 -32.99
C LYS A 215 -0.05 20.80 -31.53
N ALA A 216 -0.88 19.79 -31.22
CA ALA A 216 -1.08 19.31 -29.85
C ALA A 216 0.16 18.60 -29.27
N SER A 217 1.09 18.13 -30.12
CA SER A 217 2.30 17.41 -29.68
C SER A 217 3.53 18.31 -29.52
N ARG A 218 3.37 19.63 -29.66
CA ARG A 218 4.46 20.61 -29.52
C ARG A 218 4.82 20.77 -28.04
N PRO A 219 6.09 20.59 -27.65
CA PRO A 219 6.52 20.88 -26.28
C PRO A 219 6.44 22.39 -25.98
N ALA A 220 6.33 22.75 -24.70
CA ALA A 220 6.09 24.13 -24.25
C ALA A 220 7.17 25.15 -24.69
N ASN A 221 8.38 24.69 -25.00
CA ASN A 221 9.51 25.50 -25.48
C ASN A 221 9.71 25.44 -27.00
N TRP A 222 8.75 24.88 -27.76
CA TRP A 222 8.86 24.73 -29.20
C TRP A 222 8.71 26.07 -29.94
N LYS A 223 9.56 26.31 -30.94
CA LYS A 223 9.51 27.46 -31.84
C LYS A 223 9.50 26.97 -33.29
N SER A 224 8.63 27.57 -34.12
CA SER A 224 8.57 27.24 -35.54
C SER A 224 9.84 27.70 -36.26
N THR A 225 10.34 26.89 -37.19
CA THR A 225 11.45 27.23 -38.07
C THR A 225 11.04 28.13 -39.23
N LYS A 226 9.74 28.29 -39.49
CA LYS A 226 9.17 29.20 -40.50
C LYS A 226 8.84 30.59 -39.95
N SER A 227 8.92 30.78 -38.63
CA SER A 227 8.77 32.07 -37.97
C SER A 227 10.13 32.76 -37.83
N THR A 228 10.75 33.09 -38.97
CA THR A 228 11.74 34.19 -39.06
C THR A 228 11.14 35.26 -39.93
#